data_AF-A0A955HJM2-F1
#
_entry.id   AF-A0A955HJM2-F1
#
_cell.length_a   1.000
_cell.length_b   1.000
_cell.length_c   1.000
_cell.angle_alpha   90.00
_cell.angle_beta   90.00
_cell.angle_gamma   90.00
#
_symmetry.space_group_name_H-M   'P 1'
#
loop_
_entity.id
_entity.type
_entity.pdbx_description
1 polymer ?
#
loop_
_entity_poly.entity_id
_entity_poly.type
_entity_poly.pdbx_seq_one_letter_code
_entity_poly.pdbx_strand_id
1 'polypeptide(L)'
;MARSEDFYSAARQAARDLWEATHTLKNLQDEWNALDYGNTLPAGDANGSNAGLNRTEIGAVVFATADAVAAVVLGSGHATNIANVL
;
A
#
# COMPACT_ATOMS: atom_id res chain seq x y z
N MET A 1 17.11 29.29 -3.36
CA MET A 1 16.86 28.50 -4.58
C MET A 1 17.08 27.00 -4.35
N ALA A 2 18.18 26.56 -3.72
CA ALA A 2 18.40 25.13 -3.41
C ALA A 2 17.28 24.47 -2.58
N ARG A 3 16.93 25.04 -1.42
CA ARG A 3 15.94 24.42 -0.50
C ARG A 3 14.53 24.25 -1.07
N SER A 4 14.12 25.10 -2.01
CA SER A 4 12.82 24.95 -2.70
C SER A 4 12.86 23.81 -3.73
N GLU A 5 13.97 23.65 -4.44
CA GLU A 5 14.16 22.55 -5.39
C GLU A 5 14.28 21.20 -4.68
N ASP A 6 14.98 21.16 -3.54
CA ASP A 6 15.04 19.99 -2.65
C ASP A 6 13.64 19.60 -2.16
N PHE A 7 12.80 20.59 -1.83
CA PHE A 7 11.43 20.35 -1.39
C PHE A 7 10.56 19.77 -2.52
N TYR A 8 10.63 20.31 -3.75
CA TYR A 8 9.90 19.75 -4.88
C TYR A 8 10.33 18.31 -5.16
N SER A 9 11.63 18.04 -5.16
CA SER A 9 12.17 16.69 -5.35
C SER A 9 11.67 15.71 -4.28
N ALA A 10 11.68 16.12 -3.01
CA ALA A 10 11.17 15.32 -1.91
C ALA A 10 9.66 15.04 -2.03
N ALA A 11 8.87 16.04 -2.38
CA ALA A 11 7.43 15.88 -2.58
C ALA A 11 7.11 14.93 -3.74
N ARG A 12 7.83 15.06 -4.87
CA ARG A 12 7.72 14.15 -6.00
C ARG A 12 8.09 12.72 -5.63
N GLN A 13 9.13 12.53 -4.80
CA GLN A 13 9.53 11.21 -4.37
C GLN A 13 8.48 10.57 -3.46
N ALA A 14 7.98 11.30 -2.47
CA ALA A 14 6.92 10.81 -1.60
C ALA A 14 5.64 10.44 -2.38
N ALA A 15 5.32 11.19 -3.44
CA ALA A 15 4.20 10.87 -4.33
C ALA A 15 4.42 9.56 -5.12
N ARG A 16 5.64 9.33 -5.63
CA ARG A 16 6.03 8.06 -6.26
C ARG A 16 5.93 6.90 -5.28
N ASP A 17 6.51 7.05 -4.08
CA ASP A 17 6.50 6.01 -3.05
C ASP A 17 5.07 5.62 -2.66
N LEU A 18 4.16 6.60 -2.51
CA LEU A 18 2.75 6.35 -2.23
C LEU A 18 2.05 5.62 -3.39
N TRP A 19 2.32 6.03 -4.62
CA TRP A 19 1.77 5.40 -5.82
C TRP A 19 2.21 3.93 -5.92
N GLU A 20 3.50 3.67 -5.77
CA GLU A 20 4.10 2.33 -5.82
C GLU A 20 3.61 1.45 -4.67
N ALA A 21 3.55 1.96 -3.45
CA ALA A 21 3.03 1.23 -2.29
C ALA A 21 1.58 0.81 -2.49
N THR A 22 0.75 1.69 -3.05
CA THR A 22 -0.67 1.38 -3.34
C THR A 22 -0.79 0.26 -4.37
N HIS A 23 -0.01 0.32 -5.46
CA HIS A 23 0.00 -0.75 -6.47
C HIS A 23 0.55 -2.06 -5.92
N THR A 24 1.56 -1.99 -5.06
CA THR A 24 2.14 -3.17 -4.40
C THR A 24 1.10 -3.87 -3.53
N LEU A 25 0.30 -3.13 -2.74
CA LEU A 25 -0.77 -3.72 -1.94
C LEU A 25 -1.83 -4.40 -2.82
N LYS A 26 -2.21 -3.81 -3.95
CA LYS A 26 -3.16 -4.44 -4.90
C LYS A 26 -2.58 -5.72 -5.53
N ASN A 27 -1.30 -5.72 -5.88
CA ASN A 27 -0.66 -6.94 -6.37
C ASN A 27 -0.59 -8.03 -5.29
N LEU A 28 -0.32 -7.66 -4.03
CA LEU A 28 -0.35 -8.59 -2.89
C LEU A 28 -1.76 -9.13 -2.65
N GLN A 29 -2.81 -8.37 -2.96
CA GLN A 29 -4.19 -8.85 -2.90
C GLN A 29 -4.45 -9.96 -3.94
N ASP A 30 -3.94 -9.78 -5.16
CA ASP A 30 -4.04 -10.80 -6.21
C ASP A 30 -3.24 -12.06 -5.83
N GLU A 31 -2.00 -11.89 -5.34
CA GLU A 31 -1.19 -12.99 -4.83
C GLU A 31 -1.88 -13.72 -3.67
N TRP A 32 -2.47 -12.98 -2.73
CA TRP A 32 -3.20 -13.53 -1.60
C TRP A 32 -4.34 -14.44 -2.05
N ASN A 33 -5.10 -14.00 -3.05
CA ASN A 33 -6.18 -14.81 -3.61
C ASN A 33 -5.65 -16.02 -4.37
N ALA A 34 -4.57 -15.86 -5.14
CA ALA A 34 -3.98 -16.94 -5.92
C ALA A 34 -3.37 -18.06 -5.05
N LEU A 35 -2.80 -17.70 -3.90
CA LEU A 35 -2.14 -18.63 -2.97
C LEU A 35 -3.02 -19.01 -1.77
N ASP A 36 -4.27 -18.53 -1.76
CA ASP A 36 -5.25 -18.74 -0.70
C ASP A 36 -4.69 -18.44 0.69
N TYR A 37 -4.00 -17.31 0.83
CA TYR A 37 -3.37 -16.88 2.09
C TYR A 37 -4.39 -16.66 3.22
N GLY A 38 -5.68 -16.52 2.90
CA GLY A 38 -6.76 -16.53 3.87
C GLY A 38 -6.86 -17.84 4.66
N ASN A 39 -6.42 -18.95 4.07
CA ASN A 39 -6.42 -20.27 4.69
C ASN A 39 -5.02 -20.82 4.96
N THR A 40 -4.03 -20.45 4.13
CA THR A 40 -2.67 -21.01 4.21
C THR A 40 -1.73 -20.22 5.13
N LEU A 41 -1.98 -18.94 5.37
CA LEU A 41 -1.21 -18.20 6.39
C LEU A 41 -1.62 -18.61 7.81
N PRO A 42 -0.71 -18.48 8.79
CA PRO A 42 -1.00 -18.74 10.19
C PRO A 42 -2.22 -17.93 10.65
N ALA A 43 -3.21 -18.62 11.22
CA ALA A 43 -4.35 -17.99 11.86
C ALA A 43 -3.97 -17.29 13.17
N GLY A 44 -2.85 -17.70 13.77
CA GLY A 44 -2.25 -17.09 14.96
C GLY A 44 -0.96 -16.38 14.61
N ASP A 45 -0.01 -16.43 15.53
CA ASP A 45 1.21 -15.66 15.44
C ASP A 45 2.10 -16.08 14.26
N ALA A 46 2.48 -15.11 13.43
CA ALA A 46 3.44 -15.32 12.36
C ALA A 46 4.85 -15.51 12.92
N ASN A 47 5.68 -16.27 12.21
CA ASN A 47 7.02 -16.59 12.68
C ASN A 47 8.03 -15.47 12.37
N GLY A 48 9.10 -15.42 13.15
CA GLY A 48 10.26 -14.55 12.89
C GLY A 48 9.96 -13.07 13.16
N SER A 49 10.39 -12.20 12.24
CA SER A 49 10.24 -10.73 12.39
C SER A 49 8.78 -10.26 12.39
N ASN A 50 7.83 -11.13 12.04
CA ASN A 50 6.40 -10.83 12.01
C ASN A 50 5.67 -11.34 13.26
N ALA A 51 6.40 -11.74 14.30
CA ALA A 51 5.79 -12.14 15.57
C ALA A 51 4.91 -11.03 16.16
N GLY A 52 3.78 -11.42 16.74
CA GLY A 52 2.65 -10.60 17.11
C GLY A 52 1.56 -10.45 16.04
N LEU A 53 1.80 -10.82 14.77
CA LEU A 53 0.85 -10.57 13.67
C LEU A 53 0.14 -11.86 13.23
N ASN A 54 -1.13 -11.74 12.83
CA ASN A 54 -1.90 -12.84 12.26
C ASN A 54 -2.45 -12.53 10.86
N ARG A 55 -2.93 -13.56 10.16
CA ARG A 55 -3.50 -13.42 8.80
C ARG A 55 -4.65 -12.42 8.70
N THR A 56 -5.46 -12.26 9.76
CA THR A 56 -6.58 -11.31 9.75
C THR A 56 -6.07 -9.87 9.72
N GLU A 57 -5.02 -9.57 10.49
CA GLU A 57 -4.41 -8.24 10.54
C GLU A 57 -3.72 -7.88 9.22
N ILE A 58 -2.94 -8.81 8.66
CA ILE A 58 -2.31 -8.60 7.34
C ILE A 58 -3.37 -8.50 6.25
N GLY A 59 -4.37 -9.38 6.25
CA GLY A 59 -5.48 -9.36 5.30
C GLY A 59 -6.27 -8.06 5.36
N ALA A 60 -6.47 -7.48 6.54
CA ALA A 60 -7.13 -6.18 6.68
C ALA A 60 -6.35 -5.05 5.96
N VAL A 61 -5.01 -5.07 6.02
CA VAL A 61 -4.18 -4.09 5.30
C VAL A 61 -4.21 -4.30 3.80
N VAL A 62 -4.04 -5.56 3.35
CA VAL A 62 -3.97 -5.92 1.92
C VAL A 62 -5.31 -5.72 1.21
N PHE A 63 -6.44 -5.93 1.90
CA PHE A 63 -7.77 -5.79 1.33
C PHE A 63 -8.42 -4.46 1.77
N ALA A 64 -8.88 -4.37 3.01
CA ALA A 64 -9.73 -3.26 3.45
C ALA A 64 -9.02 -1.90 3.32
N THR A 65 -7.76 -1.81 3.76
CA THR A 65 -7.00 -0.55 3.66
C THR A 65 -6.63 -0.24 2.21
N ALA A 66 -6.13 -1.22 1.45
CA ALA A 66 -5.77 -1.00 0.04
C ALA A 66 -6.97 -0.57 -0.81
N ASP A 67 -8.13 -1.21 -0.61
CA ASP A 67 -9.37 -0.87 -1.29
C ASP A 67 -9.89 0.51 -0.88
N ALA A 68 -9.77 0.88 0.40
CA ALA A 68 -10.11 2.23 0.87
C ALA A 68 -9.20 3.30 0.25
N VAL A 69 -7.88 3.06 0.18
CA VAL A 69 -6.93 3.99 -0.47
C VAL A 69 -7.26 4.14 -1.95
N ALA A 70 -7.50 3.04 -2.66
CA ALA A 70 -7.84 3.08 -4.08
C ALA A 70 -9.19 3.77 -4.32
N ALA A 71 -10.24 3.40 -3.59
CA ALA A 71 -11.59 3.91 -3.84
C ALA A 71 -11.78 5.34 -3.32
N VAL A 72 -11.34 5.63 -2.10
CA VAL A 72 -11.63 6.91 -1.44
C VAL A 72 -10.58 7.93 -1.80
N VAL A 73 -9.29 7.61 -1.70
CA VAL A 73 -8.24 8.61 -1.93
C VAL A 73 -8.05 8.82 -3.43
N LEU A 74 -7.72 7.77 -4.18
CA LEU A 74 -7.47 7.90 -5.61
C LEU A 74 -8.75 8.22 -6.39
N GLY A 75 -9.86 7.57 -6.05
CA GLY A 75 -11.17 7.80 -6.67
C GLY A 75 -11.78 9.19 -6.45
N SER A 76 -11.40 9.91 -5.38
CA SER A 76 -11.87 11.29 -5.12
C SER A 76 -11.08 12.37 -5.87
N GLY A 77 -10.29 12.00 -6.89
CA GLY A 77 -9.54 12.93 -7.74
C GLY A 77 -8.09 13.18 -7.28
N HIS A 78 -7.65 12.61 -6.16
CA HIS A 78 -6.26 12.74 -5.73
C HIS A 78 -5.28 11.94 -6.60
N ALA A 79 -5.75 10.94 -7.35
CA ALA A 79 -4.94 10.26 -8.34
C ALA A 79 -4.34 11.22 -9.38
N THR A 80 -5.12 12.20 -9.85
CA THR A 80 -4.66 13.22 -10.80
C THR A 80 -3.57 14.10 -10.20
N ASN A 81 -3.72 14.50 -8.93
CA ASN A 81 -2.71 15.31 -8.26
C ASN A 81 -1.37 14.58 -8.13
N ILE A 82 -1.41 13.29 -7.77
CA ILE A 82 -0.23 12.43 -7.71
C ILE A 82 0.39 12.32 -9.10
N ALA A 83 -0.41 11.95 -10.11
CA ALA A 83 0.05 11.77 -11.48
C ALA A 83 0.73 13.02 -12.07
N ASN A 84 0.28 14.23 -11.71
CA ASN A 84 0.89 15.48 -12.16
C ASN A 84 2.32 15.70 -11.65
N VAL A 85 2.72 15.02 -10.57
CA VAL A 85 4.03 15.20 -9.93
C VAL A 85 4.91 13.94 -9.98
N LEU A 86 4.42 12.83 -10.54
CA LEU A 86 5.24 11.65 -10.84
C LEU A 86 6.35 12.03 -11.83
#